data_AF-A0A4Q2SCA2-F1
#
_entry.id   AF-A0A4Q2SCA2-F1
#
_cell.length_a   1.000
_cell.length_b   1.000
_cell.length_c   1.000
_cell.angle_alpha   90.00
_cell.angle_beta   90.00
_cell.angle_gamma   90.00
#
_symmetry.space_group_name_H-M   'P 1'
#
loop_
_entity.id
_entity.type
_entity.pdbx_description
1 polymer ?
#
loop_
_entity_poly.entity_id
_entity_poly.type
_entity_poly.pdbx_seq_one_letter_code
_entity_poly.pdbx_strand_id
1 'polypeptide(L)'
;EAKRKHIEALAEEVLLIREDYPDKSLADLYDPDKMPAPLLAAHKTLDRAVEALYRDRPFRDASERLEHLFARYEKLIAAERAKKPA
;
A
#
# COMPACT_ATOMS: atom_id res chain seq x y z
N GLU A 1 4.36 17.25 -2.30
CA GLU A 1 3.44 17.09 -3.44
C GLU A 1 3.87 16.00 -4.43
N ALA A 2 5.11 15.99 -4.91
CA ALA A 2 5.57 15.00 -5.90
C ALA A 2 5.33 13.53 -5.49
N LYS A 3 5.65 13.15 -4.24
CA LYS A 3 5.38 11.80 -3.71
C LYS A 3 3.89 11.43 -3.73
N ARG A 4 3.00 12.39 -3.45
CA ARG A 4 1.54 12.17 -3.47
C ARG A 4 1.06 11.91 -4.89
N LYS A 5 1.42 12.80 -5.84
CA LYS A 5 1.07 12.65 -7.26
C LYS A 5 1.58 11.34 -7.84
N HIS A 6 2.77 10.90 -7.43
CA HIS A 6 3.31 9.62 -7.85
C HIS A 6 2.45 8.44 -7.38
N ILE A 7 2.00 8.44 -6.13
CA ILE A 7 1.08 7.41 -5.61
C ILE A 7 -0.28 7.47 -6.31
N GLU A 8 -0.81 8.67 -6.57
CA GLU A 8 -2.08 8.85 -7.28
C GLU A 8 -2.01 8.23 -8.69
N ALA A 9 -0.92 8.47 -9.45
CA ALA A 9 -0.73 7.88 -10.77
C ALA A 9 -0.62 6.34 -10.73
N LEU A 10 0.08 5.79 -9.73
CA LEU A 10 0.17 4.32 -9.55
C LEU A 10 -1.17 3.70 -9.12
N ALA A 11 -1.99 4.42 -8.36
CA ALA A 11 -3.33 3.99 -8.01
C ALA A 11 -4.27 4.02 -9.22
N GLU A 12 -4.15 5.04 -10.07
CA GLU A 12 -4.89 5.13 -11.35
C GLU A 12 -4.55 3.96 -12.27
N GLU A 13 -3.28 3.58 -12.38
CA GLU A 13 -2.86 2.39 -13.15
C GLU A 13 -3.54 1.11 -12.65
N VAL A 14 -3.66 0.93 -11.33
CA VAL A 14 -4.40 -0.20 -10.75
C VAL A 14 -5.88 -0.17 -11.13
N LEU A 15 -6.50 1.01 -11.29
CA LEU A 15 -7.88 1.13 -11.72
C LEU A 15 -8.02 0.78 -13.21
N LEU A 16 -7.17 1.34 -14.07
CA LEU A 16 -7.18 1.07 -15.52
C LEU A 16 -7.02 -0.43 -15.81
N ILE A 17 -6.08 -1.09 -15.13
CA ILE A 17 -5.88 -2.54 -15.30
C ILE A 17 -7.11 -3.35 -14.84
N ARG A 18 -7.88 -2.89 -13.84
CA ARG A 18 -9.12 -3.58 -13.47
C ARG A 18 -10.18 -3.44 -14.56
N GLU A 19 -10.23 -2.28 -15.24
CA GLU A 19 -11.18 -2.01 -16.32
C GLU A 19 -10.94 -2.88 -17.56
N ASP A 20 -9.71 -3.35 -17.77
CA ASP A 20 -9.36 -4.30 -18.84
C ASP A 20 -10.00 -5.71 -18.66
N TYR A 21 -10.66 -5.98 -17.53
CA TYR A 21 -11.33 -7.24 -17.22
C TYR A 21 -12.82 -7.05 -16.88
N PRO A 22 -13.65 -6.55 -17.82
CA PRO A 22 -15.05 -6.17 -17.56
C PRO A 22 -15.97 -7.35 -17.22
N ASP A 23 -15.55 -8.58 -17.51
CA ASP A 23 -16.27 -9.83 -17.24
C ASP A 23 -15.94 -10.44 -15.86
N LYS A 24 -14.95 -9.88 -15.15
CA LYS A 24 -14.50 -10.39 -13.84
C LYS A 24 -15.03 -9.54 -12.70
N SER A 25 -15.47 -10.19 -11.63
CA SER A 25 -15.75 -9.50 -10.37
C SER A 25 -14.45 -9.11 -9.66
N LEU A 26 -14.55 -8.20 -8.68
CA LEU A 26 -13.41 -7.94 -7.78
C LEU A 26 -12.95 -9.20 -7.04
N ALA A 27 -13.85 -10.13 -6.73
CA ALA A 27 -13.45 -11.40 -6.10
C ALA A 27 -12.57 -12.22 -7.05
N ASP A 28 -12.92 -12.29 -8.34
CA ASP A 28 -12.13 -13.01 -9.34
C ASP A 28 -10.77 -12.36 -9.61
N LEU A 29 -10.72 -11.02 -9.61
CA LEU A 29 -9.49 -10.25 -9.82
C LEU A 29 -8.51 -10.36 -8.65
N TYR A 30 -9.00 -10.62 -7.44
CA TYR A 30 -8.20 -10.68 -6.22
C TYR A 30 -8.08 -12.08 -5.61
N ASP A 31 -8.57 -13.10 -6.30
CA ASP A 31 -8.23 -14.50 -6.02
C ASP A 31 -6.71 -14.66 -6.19
N PRO A 32 -5.94 -15.03 -5.14
CA PRO A 32 -4.48 -15.12 -5.21
C PRO A 32 -3.95 -16.05 -6.29
N ASP A 33 -4.71 -17.08 -6.65
CA ASP A 33 -4.33 -18.07 -7.67
C ASP A 33 -4.72 -17.64 -9.08
N LYS A 34 -5.67 -16.70 -9.22
CA LYS A 34 -6.21 -16.24 -10.51
C LYS A 34 -5.94 -14.77 -10.83
N MET A 35 -5.35 -14.01 -9.90
CA MET A 35 -5.05 -12.59 -10.10
C MET A 35 -4.24 -12.39 -11.40
N PRO A 36 -4.72 -11.54 -12.33
CA PRO A 36 -3.98 -11.28 -13.55
C PRO A 36 -2.58 -10.73 -13.26
N ALA A 37 -1.58 -11.24 -13.99
CA ALA A 37 -0.18 -10.81 -13.82
C ALA A 37 0.03 -9.28 -13.93
N PRO A 38 -0.66 -8.54 -14.84
CA PRO A 38 -0.58 -7.08 -14.89
C PRO A 38 -1.07 -6.42 -13.59
N LEU A 39 -2.17 -6.90 -13.03
CA LEU A 39 -2.74 -6.37 -11.78
C LEU A 39 -1.79 -6.61 -10.61
N LEU A 40 -1.21 -7.80 -10.51
CA LEU A 40 -0.21 -8.12 -9.50
C LEU A 40 1.04 -7.23 -9.63
N ALA A 41 1.50 -6.97 -10.86
CA ALA A 41 2.65 -6.11 -11.11
C ALA A 41 2.38 -4.64 -10.75
N ALA A 42 1.17 -4.14 -11.02
CA ALA A 42 0.76 -2.79 -10.64
C ALA A 42 0.71 -2.62 -9.11
N HIS A 43 0.12 -3.58 -8.39
CA HIS A 43 0.14 -3.59 -6.92
C HIS A 43 1.56 -3.62 -6.36
N LYS A 44 2.43 -4.50 -6.87
CA LYS A 44 3.84 -4.54 -6.44
C LYS A 44 4.56 -3.20 -6.65
N THR A 45 4.20 -2.47 -7.70
CA THR A 45 4.79 -1.15 -7.98
C THR A 45 4.27 -0.10 -7.02
N LEU A 46 2.96 -0.07 -6.79
CA LEU A 46 2.33 0.78 -5.80
C LEU A 46 2.88 0.52 -4.39
N ASP A 47 2.99 -0.75 -3.99
CA ASP A 47 3.53 -1.17 -2.68
C ASP A 47 4.94 -0.63 -2.47
N ARG A 48 5.85 -0.79 -3.43
CA ARG A 48 7.22 -0.26 -3.32
C ARG A 48 7.25 1.25 -3.15
N ALA A 49 6.39 1.97 -3.86
CA ALA A 49 6.29 3.42 -3.74
C ALA A 49 5.74 3.84 -2.36
N VAL A 50 4.76 3.10 -1.82
CA VAL A 50 4.22 3.32 -0.47
C VAL A 50 5.28 3.00 0.59
N GLU A 51 5.99 1.88 0.48
CA GLU A 51 7.04 1.50 1.43
C GLU A 51 8.16 2.55 1.51
N ALA A 52 8.52 3.16 0.37
CA ALA A 52 9.48 4.26 0.32
C ALA A 52 9.01 5.55 1.03
N LEU A 53 7.72 5.65 1.40
CA LEU A 53 7.21 6.71 2.27
C LEU A 53 7.44 6.44 3.76
N TYR A 54 7.60 5.16 4.13
CA TYR A 54 7.81 4.74 5.51
C TYR A 54 9.29 4.69 5.88
N ARG A 55 10.16 4.31 4.95
CA ARG A 55 11.61 4.20 5.17
C ARG A 55 12.39 4.11 3.85
N ASP A 56 13.71 4.31 3.92
CA ASP A 56 14.58 4.35 2.74
C ASP A 56 15.04 2.97 2.21
N ARG A 57 14.67 1.86 2.87
CA ARG A 57 15.02 0.50 2.45
C ARG A 57 13.78 -0.42 2.39
N PRO A 58 13.74 -1.41 1.49
CA PRO A 58 12.64 -2.39 1.46
C PRO A 58 12.51 -3.16 2.77
N PHE A 59 11.30 -3.63 3.07
CA PHE A 59 11.10 -4.61 4.13
C PHE A 59 11.56 -6.00 3.66
N ARG A 60 12.21 -6.74 4.54
CA ARG A 60 12.64 -8.12 4.28
C ARG A 60 11.44 -9.07 4.14
N ASP A 61 10.44 -8.88 5.00
CA ASP A 61 9.27 -9.75 5.12
C ASP A 61 8.09 -9.01 5.79
N ALA A 62 6.95 -9.70 5.88
CA ALA A 62 5.74 -9.15 6.50
C ALA A 62 5.92 -8.87 8.00
N SER A 63 6.78 -9.62 8.70
CA SER A 63 7.04 -9.42 10.13
C SER A 63 7.80 -8.11 10.37
N GLU A 64 8.86 -7.83 9.61
CA GLU A 64 9.58 -6.55 9.71
C GLU A 64 8.66 -5.37 9.37
N ARG A 65 7.78 -5.54 8.38
CA ARG A 65 6.77 -4.52 8.03
C ARG A 65 5.83 -4.26 9.22
N LEU A 66 5.34 -5.31 9.86
CA LEU A 66 4.43 -5.21 10.99
C LEU A 66 5.09 -4.54 12.21
N GLU A 67 6.31 -4.96 12.56
CA GLU A 67 7.11 -4.38 13.64
C GLU A 67 7.31 -2.87 13.44
N HIS A 68 7.67 -2.46 12.23
CA HIS A 68 7.85 -1.05 11.91
C HIS A 68 6.55 -0.24 12.08
N LEU A 69 5.42 -0.77 11.59
CA LEU A 69 4.13 -0.11 11.69
C LEU A 69 3.67 0.02 13.15
N PHE A 70 3.86 -1.00 13.98
CA PHE A 70 3.56 -0.93 15.42
C PHE A 70 4.40 0.14 16.12
N ALA A 71 5.71 0.16 15.89
CA ALA A 71 6.57 1.19 16.48
C ALA A 71 6.17 2.62 16.08
N ARG A 72 5.67 2.81 14.84
CA ARG A 72 5.11 4.11 14.45
C ARG A 72 3.78 4.41 15.14
N TYR A 73 2.90 3.42 15.22
CA TYR A 73 1.61 3.56 15.86
C TYR A 73 1.76 3.97 17.33
N GLU A 74 2.64 3.31 18.09
CA GLU A 74 2.93 3.65 19.49
C GLU A 74 3.35 5.11 19.66
N LYS A 75 4.22 5.61 18.77
CA LYS A 75 4.65 7.02 18.76
C LYS A 75 3.49 7.97 18.49
N LEU A 76 2.61 7.64 17.55
CA LEU A 76 1.43 8.45 17.24
C LEU A 76 0.46 8.49 18.42
N ILE A 77 0.21 7.34 19.06
CA ILE A 77 -0.65 7.26 20.25
C ILE A 77 -0.06 8.03 21.43
N ALA A 78 1.26 7.93 21.67
CA ALA A 78 1.92 8.70 22.72
C ALA A 78 1.80 10.22 22.46
N ALA A 79 2.02 10.65 21.21
CA ALA A 79 1.88 12.06 20.82
C ALA A 79 0.43 12.56 20.92
N GLU A 80 -0.56 11.73 20.59
CA GLU A 80 -1.97 12.04 20.75
C GLU A 80 -2.36 12.21 22.22
N ARG A 81 -1.93 11.29 23.09
CA ARG A 81 -2.18 11.37 24.55
C ARG A 81 -1.56 12.62 25.16
N ALA A 82 -0.36 13.01 24.72
CA ALA A 82 0.30 14.22 25.19
C ALA A 82 -0.41 15.52 24.74
N LYS A 83 -1.20 15.48 23.65
CA LYS A 83 -1.95 16.63 23.13
C LYS A 83 -3.33 16.81 23.75
N LYS A 84 -3.91 15.76 24.34
CA LYS A 84 -5.21 15.83 24.99
C LYS A 84 -5.03 16.45 26.38
N PRO A 85 -5.57 17.65 26.67
CA PRO A 85 -5.51 18.20 28.02
C PRO A 85 -6.28 17.29 28.98
N ALA A 86 -5.80 17.21 30.22
CA ALA A 86 -6.39 16.43 31.30
C ALA A 86 -7.83 16.88 31.63
#